data_AF-A0A4Y3V9H2-F1
#
_entry.id   AF-A0A4Y3V9H2-F1
#
_cell.length_a   1.000
_cell.length_b   1.000
_cell.length_c   1.000
_cell.angle_alpha   90.00
_cell.angle_beta   90.00
_cell.angle_gamma   90.00
#
_symmetry.space_group_name_H-M   'P 1'
#
loop_
_entity.id
_entity.type
_entity.pdbx_description
1 polymer ?
#
loop_
_entity_poly.entity_id
_entity_poly.type
_entity_poly.pdbx_seq_one_letter_code
_entity_poly.pdbx_strand_id
1 'polypeptide(L)'
;MKIVWRKVVVLCKMVPRVAAEGITGPRSHFCNSGGALYRGDELSYRPHIQVQYRIAARGEIPDGRTVDIQDQPGGQAAVLFAPGHCSRRLADGFTRMSMHQIVHGSWRQRWTTDDMRRRSAQGLMLAVSRWERVPGCMLPSGRVVVGVEEDGSIVWLVDEDECTRQAQNNMNDLLLRLVGDGLWIQCWFGRRPLPAVASPAPLLTAPGAPLVLA
;
A
#
# COMPACT_ATOMS: atom_id res chain seq x y z
N MET A 1 9.78 -14.92 -22.37
CA MET A 1 10.21 -14.89 -20.95
C MET A 1 9.12 -15.54 -20.11
N LYS A 2 9.32 -16.75 -19.57
CA LYS A 2 8.31 -17.41 -18.72
C LYS A 2 8.47 -16.86 -17.30
N ILE A 3 7.58 -15.96 -16.88
CA ILE A 3 7.51 -15.55 -15.48
C ILE A 3 7.02 -16.77 -14.69
N VAL A 4 7.91 -17.37 -13.92
CA VAL A 4 7.58 -18.46 -13.00
C VAL A 4 6.86 -17.83 -11.83
N TRP A 5 5.53 -17.84 -11.87
CA TRP A 5 4.70 -17.48 -10.73
C TRP A 5 5.00 -18.47 -9.59
N ARG A 6 5.88 -18.11 -8.67
CA ARG A 6 5.83 -18.73 -7.33
C ARG A 6 4.46 -18.38 -6.81
N LYS A 7 3.60 -19.41 -6.64
CA LYS A 7 2.20 -19.36 -6.24
C LYS A 7 1.79 -17.94 -5.78
N VAL A 8 1.20 -17.16 -6.69
CA VAL A 8 0.37 -16.04 -6.29
C VAL A 8 -0.82 -16.68 -5.61
N VAL A 9 -0.65 -17.00 -4.33
CA VAL A 9 -1.78 -17.31 -3.50
C VAL A 9 -2.43 -15.96 -3.31
N VAL A 10 -3.43 -15.67 -4.14
CA VAL A 10 -4.47 -14.70 -3.78
C VAL A 10 -5.14 -15.32 -2.57
N LEU A 11 -4.52 -15.13 -1.41
CA LEU A 11 -4.94 -15.69 -0.14
C LEU A 11 -6.05 -14.78 0.38
N CYS A 12 -7.11 -14.63 -0.42
CA CYS A 12 -8.45 -14.46 0.11
C CYS A 12 -8.83 -15.79 0.77
N LYS A 13 -8.14 -16.19 1.85
CA LYS A 13 -8.82 -17.02 2.84
C LYS A 13 -9.92 -16.11 3.37
N MET A 14 -11.13 -16.29 2.84
CA MET A 14 -12.33 -15.88 3.56
C MET A 14 -12.20 -16.48 4.95
N VAL A 15 -11.88 -15.64 5.93
CA VAL A 15 -11.97 -16.04 7.33
C VAL A 15 -13.43 -16.40 7.52
N PRO A 16 -13.77 -17.66 7.88
CA PRO A 16 -15.15 -18.02 8.14
C PRO A 16 -15.69 -17.08 9.21
N ARG A 17 -16.83 -16.46 8.92
CA ARG A 17 -17.56 -15.59 9.82
C ARG A 17 -17.97 -16.44 11.02
N VAL A 18 -17.15 -16.43 12.07
CA VAL A 18 -17.52 -17.06 13.34
C VAL A 18 -18.72 -16.29 13.85
N ALA A 19 -19.85 -16.98 13.95
CA ALA A 19 -21.06 -16.46 14.53
C ALA A 19 -20.74 -15.93 15.93
N ALA A 20 -21.16 -14.71 16.19
CA ALA A 20 -21.07 -14.10 17.51
C ALA A 20 -22.06 -14.79 18.45
N GLU A 21 -21.63 -15.86 19.10
CA GLU A 21 -22.26 -16.34 20.33
C GLU A 21 -21.44 -15.86 21.53
N GLY A 22 -22.15 -15.28 22.49
CA GLY A 22 -21.60 -14.51 23.58
C GLY A 22 -20.63 -15.31 24.45
N ILE A 23 -19.41 -14.79 24.59
CA ILE A 23 -18.48 -15.20 25.62
C ILE A 23 -18.01 -13.93 26.34
N THR A 24 -18.62 -13.67 27.50
CA THR A 24 -18.07 -12.78 28.53
C THR A 24 -16.86 -13.48 29.15
N GLY A 25 -15.68 -13.23 28.60
CA GLY A 25 -14.38 -13.69 29.08
C GLY A 25 -13.36 -12.54 29.16
N PRO A 26 -12.30 -12.67 29.97
CA PRO A 26 -11.56 -11.53 30.52
C PRO A 26 -10.75 -10.77 29.46
N ARG A 27 -10.65 -9.45 29.66
CA ARG A 27 -9.82 -8.52 28.87
C ARG A 27 -8.45 -9.13 28.58
N SER A 28 -8.21 -9.45 27.31
CA SER A 28 -6.90 -9.85 26.83
C SER A 28 -5.93 -8.67 26.97
N HIS A 29 -4.95 -8.85 27.84
CA HIS A 29 -3.78 -8.00 27.94
C HIS A 29 -3.04 -7.96 26.60
N PHE A 30 -2.92 -6.76 26.02
CA PHE A 30 -1.97 -6.47 24.96
C PHE A 30 -0.56 -6.79 25.48
N CYS A 31 0.07 -7.83 24.94
CA CYS A 31 1.48 -8.13 25.18
C CYS A 31 2.35 -7.15 24.39
N ASN A 32 2.68 -6.04 25.04
CA ASN A 32 3.71 -5.10 24.63
C ASN A 32 5.08 -5.78 24.86
N SER A 33 5.64 -6.41 23.82
CA SER A 33 6.89 -7.18 23.91
C SER A 33 8.01 -6.42 23.20
N GLY A 34 8.96 -5.86 23.95
CA GLY A 34 10.25 -5.38 23.43
C GLY A 34 10.48 -3.89 23.59
N GLY A 35 11.12 -3.50 24.70
CA GLY A 35 11.38 -2.12 25.09
C GLY A 35 12.50 -1.45 24.29
N ALA A 36 12.12 -0.46 23.49
CA ALA A 36 12.81 0.83 23.46
C ALA A 36 11.81 1.85 24.01
N LEU A 37 12.15 2.49 25.13
CA LEU A 37 11.35 3.54 25.76
C LEU A 37 11.26 4.75 24.81
N TYR A 38 10.34 4.71 23.85
CA TYR A 38 9.86 5.91 23.19
C TYR A 38 9.07 6.71 24.24
N ARG A 39 9.67 7.81 24.68
CA ARG A 39 9.11 8.73 25.67
C ARG A 39 7.86 9.39 25.08
N GLY A 40 6.70 8.91 25.50
CA GLY A 40 5.59 9.74 26.00
C GLY A 40 4.89 10.74 25.09
N ASP A 41 5.19 10.86 23.80
CA ASP A 41 4.26 11.52 22.88
C ASP A 41 3.18 10.52 22.49
N GLU A 42 1.94 10.83 22.88
CA GLU A 42 0.74 10.05 22.65
C GLU A 42 0.54 9.83 21.15
N LEU A 43 1.09 8.74 20.62
CA LEU A 43 0.85 8.26 19.25
C LEU A 43 -0.63 7.86 19.16
N SER A 44 -1.48 8.85 18.89
CA SER A 44 -2.89 8.64 18.59
C SER A 44 -2.99 7.96 17.24
N TYR A 45 -2.96 6.62 17.25
CA TYR A 45 -3.27 5.80 16.09
C TYR A 45 -4.75 5.99 15.75
N ARG A 46 -5.05 6.97 14.90
CA ARG A 46 -6.35 7.05 14.23
C ARG A 46 -6.26 6.25 12.94
N PRO A 47 -6.78 5.01 12.89
CA PRO A 47 -6.78 4.26 11.64
C PRO A 47 -7.52 5.10 10.60
N HIS A 48 -6.96 5.23 9.39
CA HIS A 48 -7.78 5.71 8.30
C HIS A 48 -8.93 4.74 8.15
N ILE A 49 -10.13 5.28 8.13
CA ILE A 49 -11.35 4.48 8.00
C ILE A 49 -11.60 4.19 6.52
N GLN A 50 -11.04 5.02 5.63
CA GLN A 50 -11.29 4.95 4.19
C GLN A 50 -10.14 5.51 3.35
N VAL A 51 -9.84 4.85 2.23
CA VAL A 51 -9.05 5.42 1.13
C VAL A 51 -9.88 5.34 -0.15
N GLN A 52 -9.98 6.46 -0.86
CA GLN A 52 -10.69 6.55 -2.13
C GLN A 52 -9.73 6.97 -3.24
N TYR A 53 -9.73 6.21 -4.34
CA TYR A 53 -9.02 6.56 -5.56
C TYR A 53 -10.03 7.15 -6.55
N ARG A 54 -9.70 8.27 -7.18
CA ARG A 54 -10.58 8.89 -8.19
C ARG A 54 -9.81 9.73 -9.20
N ILE A 55 -10.48 10.04 -10.31
CA ILE A 55 -9.99 11.03 -11.27
C ILE A 55 -10.24 12.42 -10.67
N ALA A 56 -9.21 13.25 -10.71
CA ALA A 56 -9.21 14.61 -10.20
C ALA A 56 -10.02 15.54 -11.11
N ALA A 57 -10.61 16.58 -10.51
CA ALA A 57 -11.09 17.71 -11.28
C ALA A 57 -9.92 18.52 -11.83
N ARG A 58 -10.16 19.35 -12.85
CA ARG A 58 -9.14 20.23 -13.41
C ARG A 58 -8.65 21.20 -12.34
N GLY A 59 -7.32 21.28 -12.17
CA GLY A 59 -6.67 22.17 -11.19
C GLY A 59 -6.64 21.63 -9.76
N GLU A 60 -7.16 20.42 -9.51
CA GLU A 60 -7.14 19.81 -8.18
C GLU A 60 -5.78 19.18 -7.83
N ILE A 61 -5.03 18.76 -8.84
CA ILE A 61 -3.64 18.29 -8.71
C ILE A 61 -2.70 19.41 -9.16
N PRO A 62 -1.61 19.69 -8.43
CA PRO A 62 -0.60 20.67 -8.84
C PRO A 62 -0.04 20.38 -10.24
N ASP A 63 0.25 21.44 -10.99
CA ASP A 63 0.82 21.33 -12.33
C ASP A 63 2.10 20.48 -12.35
N GLY A 64 2.25 19.69 -13.42
CA GLY A 64 3.38 18.77 -13.60
C GLY A 64 3.29 17.45 -12.83
N ARG A 65 2.28 17.26 -11.97
CA ARG A 65 1.99 15.98 -11.31
C ARG A 65 0.84 15.25 -11.98
N THR A 66 0.92 13.92 -12.00
CA THR A 66 -0.15 13.05 -12.52
C THR A 66 -0.93 12.35 -11.43
N VAL A 67 -0.43 12.41 -10.19
CA VAL A 67 -1.03 11.79 -9.02
C VAL A 67 -0.74 12.66 -7.79
N ASP A 68 -1.69 12.70 -6.87
CA ASP A 68 -1.54 13.34 -5.57
C ASP A 68 -2.29 12.56 -4.49
N ILE A 69 -1.89 12.73 -3.24
CA ILE A 69 -2.55 12.08 -2.10
C ILE A 69 -2.91 13.16 -1.09
N GLN A 70 -4.21 13.29 -0.85
CA GLN A 70 -4.77 14.33 0.00
C GLN A 70 -5.44 13.71 1.21
N ASP A 71 -5.20 14.29 2.37
CA ASP A 71 -6.01 13.99 3.54
C ASP A 71 -7.38 14.59 3.41
N GLN A 72 -8.35 13.85 3.91
CA GLN A 72 -9.73 14.26 3.99
C GLN A 72 -10.18 14.22 5.45
N PRO A 73 -11.15 15.06 5.84
CA PRO A 73 -11.73 15.04 7.17
C PRO A 73 -12.19 13.63 7.57
N GLY A 74 -12.12 13.33 8.88
CA GLY A 74 -12.58 12.03 9.41
C GLY A 74 -11.60 10.87 9.22
N GLY A 75 -10.32 11.14 8.99
CA GLY A 75 -9.32 10.08 8.79
C GLY A 75 -9.53 9.37 7.46
N GLN A 76 -9.88 10.11 6.43
CA GLN A 76 -10.01 9.60 5.08
C GLN A 76 -8.81 10.09 4.25
N ALA A 77 -8.44 9.36 3.22
CA ALA A 77 -7.47 9.85 2.24
C ALA A 77 -8.01 9.67 0.82
N ALA A 78 -7.74 10.66 -0.03
CA ALA A 78 -8.06 10.63 -1.44
C ALA A 78 -6.78 10.52 -2.26
N VAL A 79 -6.70 9.50 -3.09
CA VAL A 79 -5.66 9.35 -4.11
C VAL A 79 -6.24 9.86 -5.42
N LEU A 80 -5.67 10.94 -5.92
CA LEU A 80 -6.16 11.67 -7.07
C LEU A 80 -5.31 11.35 -8.28
N PHE A 81 -5.93 11.08 -9.42
CA PHE A 81 -5.25 10.93 -10.70
C PHE A 81 -5.60 12.07 -11.64
N ALA A 82 -4.60 12.67 -12.29
CA ALA A 82 -4.85 13.68 -13.30
C ALA A 82 -5.66 13.10 -14.46
N PRO A 83 -6.62 13.86 -15.04
CA PRO A 83 -7.40 13.38 -16.17
C PRO A 83 -6.52 12.87 -17.32
N GLY A 84 -6.87 11.69 -17.85
CA GLY A 84 -6.13 11.05 -18.95
C GLY A 84 -4.93 10.20 -18.54
N HIS A 85 -4.49 10.25 -17.27
CA HIS A 85 -3.33 9.47 -16.81
C HIS A 85 -3.66 8.10 -16.22
N CYS A 86 -4.90 7.94 -15.74
CA CYS A 86 -5.47 6.68 -15.26
C CYS A 86 -6.94 6.60 -15.70
N SER A 87 -7.44 5.40 -15.90
CA SER A 87 -8.86 5.18 -16.14
C SER A 87 -9.68 5.23 -14.84
N ARG A 88 -10.99 5.47 -14.99
CA ARG A 88 -11.93 5.35 -13.86
C ARG A 88 -11.97 3.91 -13.31
N ARG A 89 -11.91 2.92 -14.20
CA ARG A 89 -11.95 1.51 -13.85
C ARG A 89 -10.79 1.10 -12.94
N LEU A 90 -9.59 1.64 -13.21
CA LEU A 90 -8.44 1.44 -12.35
C LEU A 90 -8.62 2.08 -10.97
N ALA A 91 -9.09 3.32 -10.92
CA ALA A 91 -9.38 4.01 -9.67
C ALA A 91 -10.41 3.25 -8.81
N ASP A 92 -11.48 2.75 -9.42
CA ASP A 92 -12.48 1.93 -8.72
C ASP A 92 -11.87 0.61 -8.20
N GLY A 93 -11.00 -0.02 -9.01
CA GLY A 93 -10.26 -1.23 -8.64
C GLY A 93 -9.36 -1.02 -7.41
N PHE A 94 -8.56 0.05 -7.41
CA PHE A 94 -7.71 0.40 -6.28
C PHE A 94 -8.51 0.77 -5.03
N THR A 95 -9.61 1.52 -5.19
CA THR A 95 -10.51 1.84 -4.08
C THR A 95 -11.01 0.56 -3.42
N ARG A 96 -11.53 -0.38 -4.21
CA ARG A 96 -12.03 -1.65 -3.69
C ARG A 96 -10.94 -2.45 -2.95
N MET A 97 -9.75 -2.54 -3.53
CA MET A 97 -8.65 -3.31 -2.92
C MET A 97 -8.11 -2.66 -1.64
N SER A 98 -7.87 -1.35 -1.68
CA SER A 98 -7.34 -0.62 -0.53
C SER A 98 -8.34 -0.59 0.62
N MET A 99 -9.64 -0.47 0.32
CA MET A 99 -10.69 -0.59 1.32
C MET A 99 -10.68 -1.94 2.01
N HIS A 100 -10.51 -3.03 1.26
CA HIS A 100 -10.38 -4.36 1.85
C HIS A 100 -9.18 -4.43 2.81
N GLN A 101 -8.02 -3.96 2.38
CA GLN A 101 -6.80 -3.93 3.21
C GLN A 101 -6.97 -3.11 4.49
N ILE A 102 -7.62 -1.95 4.40
CA ILE A 102 -7.83 -1.05 5.55
C ILE A 102 -8.85 -1.65 6.52
N VAL A 103 -9.98 -2.14 6.04
CA VAL A 103 -11.04 -2.74 6.87
C VAL A 103 -10.53 -3.96 7.62
N HIS A 104 -9.68 -4.76 6.98
CA HIS A 104 -9.05 -5.90 7.63
C HIS A 104 -7.80 -5.53 8.44
N GLY A 105 -7.42 -4.25 8.43
CA GLY A 105 -6.29 -3.70 9.18
C GLY A 105 -4.92 -4.11 8.66
N SER A 106 -4.82 -4.71 7.47
CA SER A 106 -3.59 -5.19 6.84
C SER A 106 -2.62 -4.06 6.55
N TRP A 107 -3.11 -2.83 6.47
CA TRP A 107 -2.32 -1.63 6.30
C TRP A 107 -2.83 -0.57 7.25
N ARG A 108 -1.90 0.14 7.90
CA ARG A 108 -2.20 1.22 8.84
C ARG A 108 -1.34 2.42 8.53
N GLN A 109 -1.98 3.58 8.57
CA GLN A 109 -1.25 4.83 8.52
C GLN A 109 -0.69 5.15 9.91
N ARG A 110 0.58 5.52 9.95
CA ARG A 110 1.24 6.08 11.13
C ARG A 110 1.08 7.60 11.08
N TRP A 111 0.17 8.12 11.89
CA TRP A 111 0.10 9.56 12.13
C TRP A 111 1.25 9.97 13.03
N THR A 112 2.08 10.89 12.53
CA THR A 112 2.98 11.66 13.37
C THR A 112 2.38 13.06 13.50
N THR A 113 2.37 13.59 14.72
CA THR A 113 2.09 15.00 15.02
C THR A 113 3.10 15.92 14.33
N ASP A 114 4.31 15.42 14.12
CA ASP A 114 5.32 16.02 13.28
C ASP A 114 4.89 15.96 11.81
N ASP A 115 5.03 17.09 11.13
CA ASP A 115 4.77 17.37 9.72
C ASP A 115 5.64 16.53 8.75
N MET A 116 5.83 15.23 9.03
CA MET A 116 6.65 14.30 8.25
C MET A 116 6.19 14.20 6.79
N ARG A 117 4.92 14.51 6.53
CA ARG A 117 4.37 14.69 5.17
C ARG A 117 4.93 15.88 4.41
N ARG A 118 5.61 16.81 5.06
CA ARG A 118 6.34 17.90 4.39
C ARG A 118 7.84 17.63 4.30
N ARG A 119 8.37 16.68 5.08
CA ARG A 119 9.78 16.29 5.03
C ARG A 119 10.08 15.51 3.75
N SER A 120 11.19 15.80 3.09
CA SER A 120 11.68 15.00 1.96
C SER A 120 11.77 13.51 2.33
N ALA A 121 11.62 12.64 1.33
CA ALA A 121 11.75 11.21 1.54
C ALA A 121 13.12 10.91 2.17
N GLN A 122 13.14 10.10 3.23
CA GLN A 122 14.37 9.74 3.95
C GLN A 122 15.01 8.47 3.39
N GLY A 123 14.27 7.69 2.60
CA GLY A 123 14.76 6.47 1.99
C GLY A 123 15.01 5.37 3.02
N LEU A 124 14.20 5.32 4.08
CA LEU A 124 14.39 4.36 5.18
C LEU A 124 14.09 2.91 4.76
N MET A 125 13.35 2.73 3.66
CA MET A 125 12.99 1.43 3.07
C MET A 125 12.37 0.46 4.09
N LEU A 126 11.56 0.98 5.02
CA LEU A 126 10.91 0.20 6.08
C LEU A 126 9.89 -0.82 5.53
N ALA A 127 9.33 -0.53 4.38
CA ALA A 127 8.50 -1.44 3.59
C ALA A 127 8.56 -1.04 2.11
N VAL A 128 8.10 -1.93 1.23
CA VAL A 128 8.04 -1.69 -0.21
C VAL A 128 6.59 -1.66 -0.67
N SER A 129 6.18 -0.59 -1.34
CA SER A 129 4.93 -0.57 -2.11
C SER A 129 5.22 0.04 -3.46
N ARG A 130 4.81 -0.62 -4.55
CA ARG A 130 4.99 -0.10 -5.89
C ARG A 130 3.96 -0.65 -6.86
N TRP A 131 3.79 0.05 -7.97
CA TRP A 131 3.01 -0.35 -9.13
C TRP A 131 3.92 -0.93 -10.20
N GLU A 132 3.46 -2.01 -10.80
CA GLU A 132 4.08 -2.66 -11.94
C GLU A 132 3.03 -2.82 -13.05
N ARG A 133 3.22 -2.09 -14.15
CA ARG A 133 2.39 -2.22 -15.36
C ARG A 133 2.66 -3.56 -16.02
N VAL A 134 1.60 -4.33 -16.27
CA VAL A 134 1.65 -5.64 -16.91
C VAL A 134 0.58 -5.73 -18.00
N PRO A 135 0.79 -6.54 -19.06
CA PRO A 135 -0.27 -6.83 -20.03
C PRO A 135 -1.53 -7.36 -19.34
N GLY A 136 -2.72 -6.88 -19.73
CA GLY A 136 -3.99 -7.29 -19.12
C GLY A 136 -4.24 -8.80 -19.14
N CYS A 137 -3.70 -9.53 -20.11
CA CYS A 137 -3.80 -11.00 -20.19
C CYS A 137 -3.04 -11.74 -19.07
N MET A 138 -2.16 -11.05 -18.32
CA MET A 138 -1.49 -11.60 -17.14
C MET A 138 -2.32 -11.44 -15.85
N LEU A 139 -3.38 -10.63 -15.88
CA LEU A 139 -4.26 -10.43 -14.73
C LEU A 139 -5.42 -11.44 -14.75
N PRO A 140 -6.00 -11.77 -13.58
CA PRO A 140 -7.23 -12.56 -13.52
C PRO A 140 -8.35 -11.90 -14.32
N SER A 141 -9.15 -12.70 -15.03
CA SER A 141 -10.25 -12.21 -15.87
C SER A 141 -11.14 -11.20 -15.13
N GLY A 142 -11.36 -10.05 -15.77
CA GLY A 142 -12.18 -8.96 -15.25
C GLY A 142 -11.48 -8.04 -14.23
N ARG A 143 -10.20 -8.28 -13.90
CA ARG A 143 -9.41 -7.41 -13.01
C ARG A 143 -8.48 -6.51 -13.82
N VAL A 144 -8.32 -5.28 -13.33
CA VAL A 144 -7.36 -4.28 -13.85
C VAL A 144 -6.23 -3.99 -12.87
N VAL A 145 -6.35 -4.50 -11.65
CA VAL A 145 -5.36 -4.38 -10.60
C VAL A 145 -5.44 -5.58 -9.66
N VAL A 146 -4.27 -6.09 -9.25
CA VAL A 146 -4.12 -7.11 -8.21
C VAL A 146 -2.91 -6.75 -7.33
N GLY A 147 -3.06 -6.87 -6.02
CA GLY A 147 -1.95 -6.77 -5.07
C GLY A 147 -1.29 -8.13 -4.87
N VAL A 148 0.03 -8.20 -5.04
CA VAL A 148 0.87 -9.33 -4.62
C VAL A 148 1.58 -8.90 -3.35
N GLU A 149 1.21 -9.50 -2.23
CA GLU A 149 1.68 -9.12 -0.90
C GLU A 149 2.65 -10.15 -0.32
N GLU A 150 3.76 -9.67 0.22
CA GLU A 150 4.71 -10.43 1.04
C GLU A 150 4.96 -9.65 2.35
N ASP A 151 5.73 -10.23 3.28
CA ASP A 151 6.05 -9.55 4.54
C ASP A 151 6.94 -8.32 4.28
N GLY A 152 6.46 -7.14 4.66
CA GLY A 152 7.11 -5.86 4.39
C GLY A 152 7.00 -5.38 2.94
N SER A 153 6.22 -6.03 2.07
CA SER A 153 6.07 -5.57 0.69
C SER A 153 4.71 -5.83 0.03
N ILE A 154 4.36 -4.94 -0.90
CA ILE A 154 3.25 -5.11 -1.83
C ILE A 154 3.63 -4.61 -3.22
N VAL A 155 3.38 -5.43 -4.23
CA VAL A 155 3.46 -5.03 -5.64
C VAL A 155 2.07 -5.04 -6.23
N TRP A 156 1.61 -3.88 -6.68
CA TRP A 156 0.36 -3.69 -7.39
C TRP A 156 0.59 -3.96 -8.88
N LEU A 157 0.14 -5.11 -9.36
CA LEU A 157 0.12 -5.42 -10.79
C LEU A 157 -1.06 -4.67 -11.40
N VAL A 158 -0.77 -3.73 -12.30
CA VAL A 158 -1.75 -2.84 -12.93
C VAL A 158 -1.79 -3.14 -14.42
N ASP A 159 -3.00 -3.26 -14.98
CA ASP A 159 -3.17 -3.40 -16.42
C ASP A 159 -2.55 -2.20 -17.14
N GLU A 160 -1.63 -2.46 -18.06
CA GLU A 160 -0.83 -1.41 -18.70
C GLU A 160 -1.69 -0.45 -19.54
N ASP A 161 -2.85 -0.89 -20.01
CA ASP A 161 -3.79 -0.07 -20.78
C ASP A 161 -4.60 0.90 -19.88
N GLU A 162 -4.59 0.69 -18.56
CA GLU A 162 -5.44 1.43 -17.63
C GLU A 162 -4.69 2.60 -16.95
N CYS A 163 -3.38 2.73 -17.16
CA CYS A 163 -2.60 3.90 -16.74
C CYS A 163 -1.37 4.19 -17.62
N THR A 164 -1.00 5.46 -17.67
CA THR A 164 0.24 5.90 -18.33
C THR A 164 1.48 5.52 -17.51
N ARG A 165 2.62 5.33 -18.19
CA ARG A 165 3.91 5.12 -17.51
C ARG A 165 4.28 6.27 -16.57
N GLN A 166 3.93 7.51 -16.94
CA GLN A 166 4.16 8.67 -16.09
C GLN A 166 3.36 8.58 -14.77
N ALA A 167 2.11 8.13 -14.83
CA ALA A 167 1.29 7.89 -13.63
C ALA A 167 1.90 6.84 -12.72
N GLN A 168 2.36 5.73 -13.29
CA GLN A 168 3.05 4.67 -12.56
C GLN A 168 4.30 5.21 -11.84
N ASN A 169 5.15 5.96 -12.54
CA ASN A 169 6.39 6.50 -11.97
C ASN A 169 6.09 7.47 -10.82
N ASN A 170 5.21 8.45 -11.05
CA ASN A 170 4.85 9.43 -10.02
C ASN A 170 4.18 8.77 -8.81
N MET A 171 3.39 7.71 -9.03
CA MET A 171 2.82 6.93 -7.92
C MET A 171 3.91 6.16 -7.16
N ASN A 172 4.86 5.55 -7.85
CA ASN A 172 5.96 4.84 -7.21
C ASN A 172 6.84 5.79 -6.37
N ASP A 173 7.06 7.01 -6.83
CA ASP A 173 7.77 8.02 -6.03
C ASP A 173 7.00 8.38 -4.75
N LEU A 174 5.68 8.51 -4.83
CA LEU A 174 4.83 8.71 -3.65
C LEU A 174 4.85 7.51 -2.71
N LEU A 175 4.75 6.29 -3.23
CA LEU A 175 4.74 5.07 -2.42
C LEU A 175 6.11 4.80 -1.78
N LEU A 176 7.20 5.08 -2.48
CA LEU A 176 8.56 5.01 -1.93
C LEU A 176 8.68 5.88 -0.68
N ARG A 177 8.11 7.08 -0.71
CA ARG A 177 8.07 7.96 0.45
C ARG A 177 7.09 7.47 1.52
N LEU A 178 5.84 7.21 1.16
CA LEU A 178 4.79 6.89 2.12
C LEU A 178 5.04 5.56 2.84
N VAL A 179 5.41 4.53 2.09
CA VAL A 179 5.62 3.18 2.62
C VAL A 179 7.09 2.99 3.02
N GLY A 180 8.03 3.47 2.21
CA GLY A 180 9.46 3.34 2.51
C GLY A 180 9.87 4.12 3.77
N ASP A 181 9.27 5.29 4.05
CA ASP A 181 9.57 6.04 5.27
C ASP A 181 8.61 5.70 6.44
N GLY A 182 7.77 4.68 6.29
CA GLY A 182 6.93 4.15 7.36
C GLY A 182 5.76 5.04 7.77
N LEU A 183 5.31 5.94 6.89
CA LEU A 183 4.01 6.63 7.06
C LEU A 183 2.84 5.66 6.86
N TRP A 184 3.04 4.60 6.08
CA TRP A 184 2.13 3.47 5.95
C TRP A 184 2.87 2.18 6.30
N ILE A 185 2.27 1.41 7.20
CA ILE A 185 2.86 0.20 7.77
C ILE A 185 1.95 -0.98 7.45
N GLN A 186 2.53 -2.01 6.85
CA GLN A 186 1.85 -3.29 6.68
C GLN A 186 1.75 -4.01 8.03
N CYS A 187 0.56 -4.53 8.33
CA CYS A 187 0.26 -5.22 9.58
C CYS A 187 -0.21 -6.65 9.29
N TRP A 188 0.59 -7.65 9.66
CA TRP A 188 0.21 -9.05 9.56
C TRP A 188 -0.41 -9.53 10.88
N PHE A 189 -1.74 -9.66 10.94
CA PHE A 189 -2.38 -10.25 12.12
C PHE A 189 -2.04 -11.74 12.22
N GLY A 190 -1.55 -12.18 13.39
CA GLY A 190 -1.28 -13.58 13.68
C GLY A 190 0.16 -14.04 13.48
N ARG A 191 1.08 -13.15 13.07
CA ARG A 191 2.52 -13.39 13.25
C ARG A 191 3.02 -12.53 14.40
N ARG A 192 3.40 -13.16 15.51
CA ARG A 192 4.35 -12.54 16.44
C ARG A 192 5.54 -12.09 15.58
N PRO A 193 6.03 -10.84 15.70
CA PRO A 193 7.24 -10.43 15.00
C PRO A 193 8.27 -11.51 15.29
N LEU A 194 8.69 -12.24 14.26
CA LEU A 194 9.88 -13.06 14.43
C LEU A 194 10.98 -12.04 14.73
N PRO A 195 11.81 -12.28 15.77
CA PRO A 195 12.95 -11.39 16.01
C PRO A 195 13.67 -11.20 14.69
N ALA A 196 14.09 -9.97 14.40
CA ALA A 196 14.73 -9.59 13.14
C ALA A 196 15.98 -10.45 12.90
N VAL A 197 15.78 -11.66 12.39
CA VAL A 197 16.79 -12.39 11.67
C VAL A 197 16.97 -11.55 10.44
N ALA A 198 18.16 -11.00 10.24
CA ALA A 198 18.51 -10.22 9.07
C ALA A 198 18.03 -10.98 7.84
N SER A 199 16.86 -10.61 7.32
CA SER A 199 16.33 -11.20 6.11
C SER A 199 17.35 -10.79 5.06
N PRO A 200 18.00 -11.73 4.36
CA PRO A 200 18.90 -11.36 3.28
C PRO A 200 18.10 -10.43 2.38
N ALA A 201 18.66 -9.24 2.13
CA ALA A 201 17.97 -8.18 1.39
C ALA A 201 17.22 -8.82 0.23
N PRO A 202 15.92 -8.55 0.04
CA PRO A 202 15.17 -9.13 -1.06
C PRO A 202 16.03 -8.90 -2.29
N LEU A 203 16.39 -9.99 -2.97
CA LEU A 203 17.19 -9.92 -4.18
C LEU A 203 16.38 -9.08 -5.15
N LEU A 204 16.68 -7.78 -5.18
CA LEU A 204 16.25 -6.87 -6.20
C LEU A 204 16.94 -7.40 -7.45
N THR A 205 16.27 -8.29 -8.16
CA THR A 205 16.65 -8.65 -9.51
C THR A 205 16.69 -7.34 -10.25
N ALA A 206 17.89 -6.88 -10.63
CA ALA A 206 18.05 -5.67 -11.40
C ALA A 206 17.10 -5.74 -12.62
N PRO A 207 16.42 -4.64 -12.98
CA PRO A 207 15.56 -4.63 -14.15
C PRO A 207 16.39 -5.10 -15.36
N GLY A 208 16.03 -6.26 -15.91
CA GLY A 208 16.76 -6.94 -16.98
C GLY A 208 16.60 -6.28 -18.35
N ALA A 209 16.34 -4.97 -18.41
CA ALA A 209 16.26 -4.23 -19.65
C ALA A 209 17.56 -3.45 -19.87
N PRO A 210 18.31 -3.69 -20.97
CA PRO A 210 19.40 -2.81 -21.33
C PRO A 210 18.83 -1.42 -21.61
N LEU A 211 19.30 -0.43 -20.84
CA LEU A 211 19.17 0.98 -21.23
C LEU A 211 19.99 1.15 -22.51
N VAL A 212 19.31 1.11 -23.65
CA VAL A 212 19.88 1.60 -24.90
C VAL A 212 19.94 3.11 -24.77
N LEU A 213 21.14 3.63 -24.56
CA LEU A 213 21.44 5.05 -24.72
C LEU A 213 21.32 5.36 -26.22
N ALA A 214 20.37 6.24 -26.55
CA ALA A 214 20.30 6.92 -27.85
C ALA A 214 20.96 8.29 -27.74
#